data_AF-A0A940L2B9-F1
#
_entry.id   AF-A0A940L2B9-F1
#
_cell.length_a   1.000
_cell.length_b   1.000
_cell.length_c   1.000
_cell.angle_alpha   90.00
_cell.angle_beta   90.00
_cell.angle_gamma   90.00
#
_symmetry.space_group_name_H-M   'P 1'
#
loop_
_entity.id
_entity.type
_entity.pdbx_description
1 polymer ?
#
loop_
_entity_poly.entity_id
_entity_poly.type
_entity_poly.pdbx_seq_one_letter_code
_entity_poly.pdbx_strand_id
1 'polypeptide(L)'
;MTKRAELILILSCAVLFFASFLVYPLFPVQRYPLFADAPTQYETYQILNSEGIRIPLSLLNLQNTYDGDPTFLVGRLPATAYKWGHVLTAPELEKHLNSLDEELLADISYLCIQRSVFGTLSDDSFGVTALDHFVWKDRKISSDPTLFASSCATEVNQ
;
A
#
# COMPACT_ATOMS: atom_id res chain seq x y z
N MET A 1 -7.73 42.21 37.30
CA MET A 1 -7.16 40.89 37.64
C MET A 1 -5.72 41.09 38.10
N THR A 2 -5.27 40.40 39.14
CA THR A 2 -3.89 40.52 39.66
C THR A 2 -2.93 39.67 38.85
N LYS A 3 -1.73 40.17 38.50
CA LYS A 3 -0.68 39.45 37.74
C LYS A 3 -0.39 38.01 38.22
N ARG A 4 -0.64 37.71 39.50
CA ARG A 4 -0.54 36.36 40.07
C ARG A 4 -1.58 35.39 39.51
N ALA A 5 -2.81 35.84 39.28
CA ALA A 5 -3.87 35.02 38.70
C ALA A 5 -3.59 34.70 37.23
N GLU A 6 -3.04 35.66 36.47
CA GLU A 6 -2.61 35.45 35.08
C GLU A 6 -1.47 34.43 34.99
N LEU A 7 -0.48 34.53 35.88
CA LEU A 7 0.63 33.57 35.92
C LEU A 7 0.15 32.15 36.24
N ILE A 8 -0.76 32.00 37.22
CA ILE A 8 -1.34 30.70 37.58
C ILE A 8 -2.12 30.13 36.40
N LEU A 9 -2.89 30.95 35.68
CA LEU A 9 -3.65 30.54 34.50
C LEU A 9 -2.72 30.07 33.37
N ILE A 10 -1.67 30.82 33.06
CA ILE A 10 -0.68 30.46 32.04
C ILE A 10 0.03 29.15 32.41
N LEU A 11 0.45 29.01 33.67
CA LEU A 11 1.14 27.82 34.13
C LEU A 11 0.24 26.59 34.08
N SER A 12 -1.04 26.72 34.46
CA SER A 12 -2.00 25.62 34.42
C SER A 12 -2.35 25.21 32.98
N CYS A 13 -2.48 26.16 32.05
CA CYS A 13 -2.63 25.85 30.62
C CYS A 13 -1.41 25.14 30.06
N ALA A 14 -0.20 25.57 30.40
CA ALA A 14 1.04 24.93 29.96
C ALA A 14 1.14 23.50 30.50
N VAL A 15 0.89 23.30 31.80
CA VAL A 15 0.93 21.97 32.42
C VAL A 15 -0.09 21.03 31.79
N LEU A 16 -1.32 21.48 31.52
CA LEU A 16 -2.33 20.66 30.84
C LEU A 16 -1.94 20.31 29.39
N PHE A 17 -1.34 21.27 28.67
CA PHE A 17 -0.83 21.05 27.31
C PHE A 17 0.34 20.05 27.29
N PHE A 18 1.25 20.10 28.26
CA PHE A 18 2.36 19.15 28.32
C PHE A 18 1.95 17.78 28.90
N ALA A 19 0.98 17.74 29.79
CA ALA A 19 0.44 16.49 30.34
C ALA A 19 -0.27 15.64 29.27
N SER A 20 -0.93 16.26 28.28
CA SER A 20 -1.55 15.53 27.17
C SER A 20 -0.53 14.76 26.32
N PHE A 21 0.74 15.17 26.32
CA PHE A 21 1.83 14.45 25.65
C PHE A 21 2.37 13.25 26.43
N LEU A 22 2.14 13.19 27.75
CA LEU A 22 2.67 12.13 28.62
C LEU A 22 1.62 11.05 28.95
N VAL A 23 0.33 11.40 28.93
CA VAL A 23 -0.77 10.47 29.24
C VAL A 23 -1.20 9.63 28.03
N TYR A 24 -0.83 10.04 26.81
CA TYR A 24 -0.98 9.25 25.60
C TYR A 24 0.39 8.98 24.96
N PRO A 25 0.81 7.72 24.73
CA PRO A 25 1.98 7.41 23.93
C PRO A 25 1.75 7.64 22.42
N LEU A 26 0.86 8.56 22.04
CA LEU A 26 0.43 8.78 20.67
C LEU A 26 0.24 10.29 20.43
N PHE A 27 1.36 10.99 20.36
CA PHE A 27 1.41 12.24 19.60
C PHE A 27 0.86 11.99 18.18
N PRO A 28 0.04 12.90 17.62
CA PRO A 28 -0.55 12.75 16.29
C PRO A 28 0.46 12.94 15.14
N VAL A 29 1.76 12.99 15.42
CA VAL A 29 2.81 13.11 14.39
C VAL A 29 3.35 11.73 13.97
N GLN A 30 3.04 10.66 14.72
CA GLN A 30 3.31 9.28 14.29
C GLN A 30 2.13 8.61 13.58
N ARG A 31 0.94 9.24 13.61
CA ARG A 31 -0.07 8.97 12.59
C ARG A 31 0.25 9.91 11.45
N TYR A 32 0.84 9.38 10.38
CA TYR A 32 0.81 10.05 9.08
C TYR A 32 -0.56 10.73 8.90
N PRO A 33 -0.66 12.06 8.79
CA PRO A 33 -1.93 12.80 8.86
C PRO A 33 -2.79 12.64 7.58
N LEU A 34 -2.58 11.56 6.83
CA LEU A 34 -3.19 11.36 5.52
C LEU A 34 -4.26 10.25 5.53
N PHE A 35 -4.40 9.56 6.66
CA PHE A 35 -5.23 8.37 6.75
C PHE A 35 -6.10 8.42 8.00
N ALA A 36 -7.16 9.21 7.87
CA ALA A 36 -8.48 8.99 8.45
C ALA A 36 -8.74 7.55 8.96
N ASP A 37 -8.54 6.60 8.05
CA ASP A 37 -8.60 5.17 8.26
C ASP A 37 -7.25 4.60 7.81
N ALA A 38 -6.27 4.44 8.71
CA ALA A 38 -5.06 3.71 8.37
C ALA A 38 -5.46 2.26 8.08
N PRO A 39 -5.32 1.75 6.84
CA PRO A 39 -5.76 0.41 6.50
C PRO A 39 -4.90 -0.56 7.28
N THR A 40 -5.53 -1.60 7.79
CA THR A 40 -4.85 -2.67 8.53
C THR A 40 -3.81 -3.38 7.65
N GLN A 41 -3.98 -3.33 6.33
CA GLN A 41 -3.10 -3.94 5.34
C GLN A 41 -3.01 -3.11 4.05
N TYR A 42 -1.89 -3.19 3.34
CA TYR A 42 -1.79 -2.73 1.95
C TYR A 42 -0.92 -3.69 1.14
N GLU A 43 -1.11 -3.73 -0.17
CA GLU A 43 -0.30 -4.55 -1.07
C GLU A 43 0.54 -3.68 -2.00
N THR A 44 1.67 -4.24 -2.43
CA THR A 44 2.52 -3.69 -3.48
C THR A 44 3.01 -4.83 -4.37
N TYR A 45 3.46 -4.47 -5.58
CA TYR A 45 3.79 -5.41 -6.63
C TYR A 45 5.19 -5.16 -7.19
N GLN A 46 5.87 -6.22 -7.57
CA GLN A 46 7.00 -6.20 -8.48
C GLN A 46 6.63 -7.05 -9.68
N ILE A 47 6.61 -6.44 -10.86
CA ILE A 47 6.13 -7.07 -12.09
C ILE A 47 7.24 -7.05 -13.14
N LEU A 48 7.55 -8.21 -13.71
CA LEU A 48 8.51 -8.38 -14.79
C LEU A 48 7.79 -8.96 -16.02
N ASN A 49 8.23 -8.60 -17.22
CA ASN A 49 7.80 -9.26 -18.46
C ASN A 49 8.61 -10.56 -18.72
N SER A 50 8.36 -11.22 -19.86
CA SER A 50 9.11 -12.41 -20.29
C SER A 50 10.61 -12.19 -20.51
N GLU A 51 11.04 -10.94 -20.69
CA GLU A 51 12.44 -10.57 -20.89
C GLU A 51 13.14 -10.22 -19.57
N GLY A 52 12.44 -10.33 -18.43
CA GLY A 52 12.95 -9.94 -17.11
C GLY A 52 12.95 -8.42 -16.89
N ILE A 53 12.36 -7.64 -17.80
CA ILE A 53 12.27 -6.18 -17.68
C ILE A 53 11.14 -5.82 -16.72
N ARG A 54 11.45 -4.93 -15.77
CA ARG A 54 10.46 -4.42 -14.81
C ARG A 54 9.41 -3.56 -15.50
N ILE A 55 8.15 -3.95 -15.34
CA ILE A 55 7.00 -3.20 -15.82
C ILE A 55 6.57 -2.19 -14.75
N PRO A 56 6.42 -0.89 -15.08
CA PRO A 56 5.92 0.11 -14.14
C PRO A 56 4.50 -0.21 -13.67
N LEU A 57 4.24 -0.13 -12.37
CA LEU A 57 2.91 -0.40 -11.81
C LEU A 57 1.86 0.62 -12.27
N SER A 58 2.27 1.84 -12.60
CA SER A 58 1.42 2.87 -13.19
C SER A 58 0.86 2.44 -14.54
N LEU A 59 1.63 1.70 -15.34
CA LEU A 59 1.21 1.18 -16.64
C LEU A 59 0.03 0.20 -16.49
N LEU A 60 0.08 -0.60 -15.42
CA LEU A 60 -0.90 -1.67 -15.17
C LEU A 60 -2.03 -1.25 -14.25
N ASN A 61 -2.08 0.02 -13.81
CA ASN A 61 -3.01 0.45 -12.77
C ASN A 61 -2.99 -0.51 -11.56
N LEU A 62 -1.78 -0.75 -11.03
CA LEU A 62 -1.54 -1.54 -9.81
C LEU A 62 -0.81 -0.73 -8.73
N GLN A 63 -0.75 0.59 -8.89
CA GLN A 63 -0.17 1.49 -7.89
C GLN A 63 -1.25 2.20 -7.09
N ASN A 64 -1.07 2.31 -5.78
CA ASN A 64 -1.88 3.20 -4.98
C ASN A 64 -1.36 4.64 -5.19
N THR A 65 -2.19 5.52 -5.77
CA THR A 65 -1.85 6.95 -5.90
C THR A 65 -2.51 7.73 -4.77
N TYR A 66 -1.71 8.42 -3.98
CA TYR A 66 -2.21 9.36 -2.98
C TYR A 66 -2.36 10.75 -3.61
N ASP A 67 -3.52 11.36 -3.44
CA ASP A 67 -3.96 12.62 -4.04
C ASP A 67 -3.63 13.85 -3.19
N GLY A 68 -3.17 13.67 -1.95
CA GLY A 68 -2.80 14.79 -1.09
C GLY A 68 -3.92 15.35 -0.22
N ASP A 69 -5.15 14.84 -0.31
CA ASP A 69 -6.29 15.40 0.44
C ASP A 69 -6.39 14.75 1.85
N PRO A 70 -6.21 15.52 2.94
CA PRO A 70 -6.33 15.03 4.32
C PRO A 70 -7.78 15.06 4.84
N THR A 71 -8.71 15.68 4.10
CA THR A 71 -10.10 15.90 4.49
C THR A 71 -10.99 14.85 3.85
N PHE A 72 -11.06 13.68 4.49
CA PHE A 72 -12.15 12.70 4.41
C PHE A 72 -13.24 13.01 3.34
N LEU A 73 -13.20 12.25 2.23
CA LEU A 73 -14.05 12.31 1.02
C LEU A 73 -13.36 13.05 -0.15
N VAL A 74 -13.32 12.38 -1.31
CA VAL A 74 -12.82 12.79 -2.65
C VAL A 74 -11.31 12.91 -2.91
N GLY A 75 -10.89 12.27 -4.02
CA GLY A 75 -9.81 12.80 -4.87
C GLY A 75 -8.87 11.79 -5.56
N ARG A 76 -8.92 10.49 -5.25
CA ARG A 76 -7.92 9.57 -5.82
C ARG A 76 -8.28 9.21 -7.25
N LEU A 77 -7.40 9.50 -8.20
CA LEU A 77 -7.44 8.87 -9.52
C LEU A 77 -7.41 7.35 -9.28
N PRO A 78 -8.39 6.57 -9.79
CA PRO A 78 -8.44 5.14 -9.58
C PRO A 78 -7.29 4.52 -10.35
N ALA A 79 -6.13 4.41 -9.72
CA ALA A 79 -5.02 3.64 -10.23
C ALA A 79 -5.11 2.17 -9.82
N THR A 80 -6.19 1.74 -9.17
CA THR A 80 -6.61 0.34 -9.00
C THR A 80 -8.13 0.30 -9.06
N ALA A 81 -8.73 -0.72 -9.69
CA ALA A 81 -10.19 -0.90 -9.75
C ALA A 81 -10.84 -1.19 -8.38
N TYR A 82 -10.10 -1.06 -7.27
CA TYR A 82 -10.43 -1.61 -5.97
C TYR A 82 -10.21 -0.60 -4.84
N LYS A 83 -10.93 -0.80 -3.72
CA LYS A 83 -10.88 0.09 -2.55
C LYS A 83 -9.51 0.02 -1.88
N TRP A 84 -9.05 1.14 -1.34
CA TRP A 84 -7.79 1.17 -0.59
C TRP A 84 -7.88 0.27 0.65
N GLY A 85 -6.81 -0.48 0.93
CA GLY A 85 -6.77 -1.52 1.97
C GLY A 85 -7.36 -2.87 1.55
N HIS A 86 -7.86 -3.00 0.32
CA HIS A 86 -8.26 -4.29 -0.27
C HIS A 86 -7.06 -4.98 -0.91
N VAL A 87 -6.75 -6.19 -0.45
CA VAL A 87 -5.76 -7.07 -1.07
C VAL A 87 -6.47 -7.86 -2.16
N LEU A 88 -5.99 -7.80 -3.41
CA LEU A 88 -6.65 -8.50 -4.51
C LEU A 88 -6.56 -10.01 -4.32
N THR A 89 -7.64 -10.71 -4.52
CA THR A 89 -7.57 -12.17 -4.71
C THR A 89 -6.96 -12.48 -6.09
N ALA A 90 -6.39 -13.67 -6.28
CA ALA A 90 -5.86 -14.06 -7.59
C ALA A 90 -6.88 -13.92 -8.74
N PRO A 91 -8.17 -14.29 -8.58
CA PRO A 91 -9.19 -14.05 -9.61
C PRO A 91 -9.49 -12.57 -9.86
N GLU A 92 -9.42 -11.72 -8.82
CA GLU A 92 -9.59 -10.27 -8.99
C GLU A 92 -8.42 -9.65 -9.74
N LEU A 93 -7.19 -10.07 -9.42
CA LEU A 93 -5.99 -9.65 -10.14
C LEU A 93 -6.03 -10.11 -11.61
N GLU A 94 -6.47 -11.34 -11.88
CA GLU A 94 -6.66 -11.84 -13.25
C GLU A 94 -7.68 -11.00 -14.01
N LYS A 95 -8.85 -10.77 -13.39
CA LYS A 95 -9.92 -9.95 -13.98
C LYS A 95 -9.44 -8.53 -14.28
N HIS A 96 -8.66 -7.94 -13.38
CA HIS A 96 -8.06 -6.62 -13.56
C HIS A 96 -7.10 -6.59 -14.74
N LEU A 97 -6.13 -7.50 -14.79
CA LEU A 97 -5.16 -7.57 -15.89
C LEU A 97 -5.86 -7.79 -17.24
N ASN A 98 -6.90 -8.63 -17.27
CA ASN A 98 -7.69 -8.88 -18.47
C ASN A 98 -8.63 -7.72 -18.85
N SER A 99 -8.78 -6.72 -18.00
CA SER A 99 -9.58 -5.51 -18.26
C SER A 99 -8.74 -4.33 -18.75
N LEU A 100 -7.42 -4.46 -18.77
CA LEU A 100 -6.51 -3.45 -19.31
C LEU A 100 -6.67 -3.34 -20.83
N ASP A 101 -6.28 -2.19 -21.37
CA ASP A 101 -6.36 -1.90 -22.80
C ASP A 101 -5.64 -2.97 -23.63
N GLU A 102 -6.28 -3.46 -24.69
CA GLU A 102 -5.72 -4.49 -25.56
C GLU A 102 -4.45 -4.01 -26.26
N GLU A 103 -4.33 -2.71 -26.55
CA GLU A 103 -3.11 -2.14 -27.13
C GLU A 103 -1.94 -2.21 -26.14
N LEU A 104 -2.20 -2.03 -24.85
CA LEU A 104 -1.21 -2.09 -23.78
C LEU A 104 -0.76 -3.53 -23.48
N LEU A 105 -1.68 -4.49 -23.68
CA LEU A 105 -1.42 -5.91 -23.51
C LEU A 105 -0.86 -6.58 -24.78
N ALA A 106 -0.92 -5.93 -25.95
CA ALA A 106 -0.50 -6.53 -27.22
C ALA A 106 0.98 -6.99 -27.19
N ASP A 107 1.83 -6.23 -26.50
CA ASP A 107 3.25 -6.52 -26.36
C ASP A 107 3.57 -7.34 -25.09
N ILE A 108 2.56 -7.62 -24.25
CA ILE A 108 2.72 -8.32 -22.97
C ILE A 108 2.03 -9.69 -23.07
N SER A 109 2.78 -10.69 -23.51
CA SER A 109 2.30 -12.08 -23.55
C SER A 109 2.40 -12.80 -22.19
N TYR A 110 3.21 -12.26 -21.29
CA TYR A 110 3.66 -12.95 -20.10
C TYR A 110 4.12 -11.98 -19.01
N LEU A 111 3.65 -12.19 -17.78
CA LEU A 111 4.06 -11.42 -16.61
C LEU A 111 4.42 -12.33 -15.43
N CYS A 112 5.55 -12.02 -14.81
CA CYS A 112 5.94 -12.49 -13.50
C CYS A 112 5.53 -11.46 -12.45
N ILE A 113 4.68 -11.84 -11.51
CA ILE A 113 4.12 -10.94 -10.52
C ILE A 113 4.52 -11.44 -9.14
N GLN A 114 5.29 -10.64 -8.43
CA GLN A 114 5.56 -10.81 -7.01
C GLN A 114 4.73 -9.79 -6.25
N ARG A 115 3.91 -10.24 -5.29
CA ARG A 115 3.10 -9.37 -4.44
C ARG A 115 3.58 -9.46 -3.01
N SER A 116 3.81 -8.30 -2.41
CA SER A 116 4.05 -8.18 -0.98
C SER A 116 2.83 -7.54 -0.31
N VAL A 117 2.24 -8.23 0.65
CA VAL A 117 1.20 -7.69 1.53
C VAL A 117 1.88 -7.21 2.81
N PHE A 118 1.63 -5.97 3.18
CA PHE A 118 2.11 -5.35 4.39
C PHE A 118 0.97 -5.18 5.39
N GLY A 119 1.25 -5.35 6.67
CA GLY A 119 0.29 -5.18 7.75
C GLY A 119 0.96 -5.23 9.12
N THR A 120 0.14 -5.24 10.18
CA THR A 120 0.62 -5.42 11.55
C THR A 120 1.02 -6.87 11.80
N LEU A 121 2.22 -7.07 12.33
CA LEU A 121 2.80 -8.36 12.73
C LEU A 121 2.40 -8.70 14.17
N SER A 122 2.71 -9.93 14.62
CA SER A 122 2.34 -10.41 15.96
C SER A 122 3.04 -9.69 17.11
N ASP A 123 4.11 -8.95 16.83
CA ASP A 123 4.88 -8.14 17.78
C ASP A 123 4.47 -6.65 17.75
N ASP A 124 3.30 -6.35 17.19
CA ASP A 124 2.75 -5.01 16.96
C ASP A 124 3.60 -4.12 16.04
N SER A 125 4.66 -4.67 15.42
CA SER A 125 5.41 -3.97 14.37
C SER A 125 4.67 -4.01 13.04
N PHE A 126 5.06 -3.14 12.10
CA PHE A 126 4.46 -3.09 10.76
C PHE A 126 5.46 -3.61 9.72
N GLY A 127 5.06 -4.62 8.93
CA GLY A 127 5.97 -5.29 7.99
C GLY A 127 5.24 -6.17 6.98
N VAL A 128 6.00 -6.97 6.23
CA VAL A 128 5.45 -7.91 5.23
C VAL A 128 4.76 -9.08 5.95
N THR A 129 3.45 -9.23 5.75
CA THR A 129 2.63 -10.32 6.31
C THR A 129 2.49 -11.50 5.35
N ALA A 130 2.56 -11.25 4.04
CA ALA A 130 2.52 -12.30 3.02
C ALA A 130 3.34 -11.91 1.79
N LEU A 131 3.93 -12.91 1.15
CA LEU A 131 4.63 -12.80 -0.12
C LEU A 131 4.07 -13.84 -1.09
N ASP A 132 3.35 -13.37 -2.10
CA ASP A 132 2.73 -14.21 -3.10
C ASP A 132 3.45 -14.08 -4.44
N HIS A 133 3.42 -15.17 -5.21
CA HIS A 133 4.00 -15.22 -6.54
C HIS A 133 2.96 -15.72 -7.54
N PHE A 134 2.83 -14.99 -8.65
CA PHE A 134 1.91 -15.31 -9.72
C PHE A 134 2.61 -15.24 -11.06
N VAL A 135 2.13 -16.08 -11.97
CA VAL A 135 2.43 -16.01 -13.40
C VAL A 135 1.14 -15.67 -14.11
N TRP A 136 1.13 -14.57 -14.85
CA TRP A 136 0.03 -14.26 -15.77
C TRP A 136 0.50 -14.59 -17.19
N LYS A 137 -0.18 -15.55 -17.82
CA LYS A 137 0.09 -16.01 -19.18
C LYS A 137 -1.21 -16.41 -19.85
N ASP A 138 -1.35 -16.11 -21.14
CA ASP A 138 -2.54 -16.48 -21.92
C ASP A 138 -3.85 -16.03 -21.25
N ARG A 139 -3.83 -14.82 -20.66
CA ARG A 139 -4.94 -14.21 -19.90
C ARG A 139 -5.37 -14.99 -18.65
N LYS A 140 -4.49 -15.83 -18.09
CA LYS A 140 -4.75 -16.59 -16.85
C LYS A 140 -3.66 -16.38 -15.83
N ILE A 141 -4.06 -16.24 -14.57
CA ILE A 141 -3.17 -16.26 -13.41
C ILE A 141 -2.97 -17.70 -12.93
N SER A 142 -1.71 -18.06 -12.69
CA SER A 142 -1.31 -19.24 -11.94
C SER A 142 -0.50 -18.83 -10.72
N SER A 143 -0.81 -19.42 -9.57
CA SER A 143 -0.03 -19.29 -8.33
C SER A 143 0.88 -20.51 -8.09
N ASP A 144 1.12 -21.33 -9.11
CA ASP A 144 2.00 -22.49 -9.00
C ASP A 144 3.46 -22.03 -8.81
N PRO A 145 4.10 -22.33 -7.67
CA PRO A 145 5.45 -21.88 -7.37
C PRO A 145 6.49 -22.47 -8.34
N THR A 146 6.23 -23.64 -8.94
CA THR A 146 7.14 -24.26 -9.91
C THR A 146 7.14 -23.53 -11.25
N LEU A 147 5.99 -22.99 -11.67
CA LEU A 147 5.89 -22.15 -12.85
C LEU A 147 6.60 -20.81 -12.64
N PHE A 148 6.41 -20.20 -11.48
CA PHE A 148 7.12 -18.96 -11.14
C PHE A 148 8.63 -19.19 -11.12
N ALA A 149 9.12 -20.22 -10.42
CA ALA A 149 10.56 -20.50 -10.35
C ALA A 149 11.18 -20.82 -11.72
N SER A 150 10.46 -21.54 -12.59
CA SER A 150 10.99 -21.90 -13.91
C SER A 150 10.97 -20.75 -14.92
N SER A 151 10.01 -19.82 -14.78
CA SER A 151 9.71 -18.82 -15.80
C SER A 151 10.04 -17.39 -15.37
N CYS A 152 10.30 -17.17 -14.08
CA CYS A 152 10.59 -15.86 -13.47
C CYS A 152 11.93 -15.83 -12.72
N ALA A 153 12.75 -16.88 -12.83
CA ALA A 153 14.10 -16.93 -12.28
C ALA A 153 15.04 -15.99 -13.05
N THR A 154 14.88 -14.69 -12.84
CA THR A 154 15.87 -13.70 -13.24
C THR A 154 15.93 -12.65 -12.12
N GLU A 155 16.93 -12.86 -11.25
CA GLU A 155 17.46 -11.95 -10.22
C GLU A 155 16.49 -11.33 -9.20
N VAL A 156 16.15 -12.11 -8.17
CA VAL A 156 15.89 -11.58 -6.81
C VAL A 156 17.22 -11.55 -6.06
N ASN A 157 18.12 -10.62 -6.41
CA ASN A 157 19.36 -10.35 -5.65
C ASN A 157 19.94 -8.98 -6.05
N GLN A 158 19.24 -7.89 -5.73
CA GLN A 158 19.84 -6.56 -5.54
C GLN A 158 19.15 -5.85 -4.39
#